data_AF-R7A1F9-F1
#
_entry.id   AF-R7A1F9-F1
#
_cell.length_a   1.000
_cell.length_b   1.000
_cell.length_c   1.000
_cell.angle_alpha   90.00
_cell.angle_beta   90.00
_cell.angle_gamma   90.00
#
_symmetry.space_group_name_H-M   'P 1'
#
loop_
_entity.id
_entity.type
_entity.pdbx_description
1 polymer ?
#
loop_
_entity_poly.entity_id
_entity_poly.type
_entity_poly.pdbx_seq_one_letter_code
_entity_poly.pdbx_strand_id
1 'polypeptide(L)'
;MEQLKKEPFIATHVGEDTDYARIFKKYHIVPNTRLATKDMFVTYTMVEAGLGISVEHSLTAKVWQGKVKCLPIDFSTDIEIGLAYLENENEGLEKVIEYISKSLKKT
;
A
#
# COMPACT_ATOMS: atom_id res chain seq x y z
N MET A 1 -4.64 15.21 5.17
CA MET A 1 -4.31 14.73 6.53
C MET A 1 -5.48 14.86 7.49
N GLU A 2 -5.96 16.07 7.79
CA GLU A 2 -7.08 16.26 8.74
C GLU A 2 -8.39 15.56 8.33
N GLN A 3 -8.63 15.37 7.02
CA GLN A 3 -9.79 14.61 6.56
C GLN A 3 -9.74 13.12 6.96
N LEU A 4 -8.56 12.50 7.09
CA LEU A 4 -8.44 11.10 7.52
C LEU A 4 -8.95 10.90 8.96
N LYS A 5 -8.89 11.95 9.79
CA LYS A 5 -9.42 11.94 11.16
C LYS A 5 -10.93 12.14 11.22
N LYS A 6 -11.57 12.57 10.12
CA LYS A 6 -13.00 12.92 10.08
C LYS A 6 -13.81 11.91 9.29
N GLU A 7 -13.37 11.60 8.08
CA GLU A 7 -14.10 10.71 7.18
C GLU A 7 -14.06 9.26 7.67
N PRO A 8 -15.10 8.45 7.43
CA PRO A 8 -15.08 7.01 7.72
C PRO A 8 -13.92 6.36 6.97
N PHE A 9 -12.96 5.83 7.73
CA PHE A 9 -11.78 5.18 7.17
C PHE A 9 -11.96 3.67 7.12
N ILE A 10 -11.58 3.07 5.99
CA ILE A 10 -11.53 1.62 5.76
C ILE A 10 -10.06 1.21 5.86
N ALA A 11 -9.72 0.39 6.86
CA ALA A 11 -8.37 -0.15 7.00
C ALA A 11 -8.22 -1.46 6.20
N THR A 12 -7.40 -1.42 5.15
CA THR A 12 -6.97 -2.61 4.41
C THR A 12 -5.99 -3.44 5.27
N HIS A 13 -5.73 -4.71 4.92
CA HIS A 13 -4.74 -5.59 5.58
C HIS A 13 -4.67 -5.47 7.11
N VAL A 14 -5.82 -5.43 7.78
CA VAL A 14 -5.88 -5.11 9.20
C VAL A 14 -5.09 -6.12 10.06
N GLY A 15 -4.27 -5.58 10.97
CA GLY A 15 -3.41 -6.36 11.85
C GLY A 15 -2.04 -6.68 11.24
N GLU A 16 -1.78 -6.31 9.99
CA GLU A 16 -0.47 -6.43 9.35
C GLU A 16 0.32 -5.12 9.50
N ASP A 17 1.65 -5.22 9.40
CA ASP A 17 2.54 -4.05 9.41
C ASP A 17 2.64 -3.46 8.00
N THR A 18 1.62 -2.68 7.63
CA THR A 18 1.53 -2.04 6.32
C THR A 18 2.27 -0.70 6.27
N ASP A 19 2.66 -0.26 5.08
CA ASP A 19 3.33 1.03 4.91
C ASP A 19 2.50 2.21 5.41
N TYR A 20 1.19 2.25 5.13
CA TYR A 20 0.35 3.34 5.64
C TYR A 20 0.16 3.25 7.15
N ALA A 21 0.19 2.07 7.78
CA ALA A 21 0.21 1.96 9.23
C ALA A 21 1.51 2.54 9.81
N ARG A 22 2.67 2.26 9.19
CA ARG A 22 3.96 2.87 9.55
C ARG A 22 3.95 4.39 9.35
N ILE A 23 3.41 4.88 8.24
CA ILE A 23 3.25 6.31 7.94
C ILE A 23 2.34 6.97 8.98
N PHE A 24 1.17 6.40 9.27
CA PHE A 24 0.25 6.94 10.27
C PHE A 24 0.91 7.01 11.65
N LYS A 25 1.67 5.98 12.04
CA LYS A 25 2.46 6.00 13.27
C LYS A 25 3.51 7.11 13.26
N LYS A 26 4.32 7.21 12.19
CA LYS A 26 5.39 8.22 12.05
C LYS A 26 4.86 9.65 12.14
N TYR A 27 3.72 9.93 11.54
CA TYR A 27 3.10 11.26 11.50
C TYR A 27 2.03 11.48 12.58
N HIS A 28 1.88 10.55 13.54
CA HIS A 28 0.90 10.64 14.62
C HIS A 28 -0.55 10.83 14.12
N ILE A 29 -0.90 10.15 13.03
CA ILE A 29 -2.23 10.18 12.43
C ILE A 29 -3.04 9.03 13.03
N VAL A 30 -4.19 9.37 13.60
CA VAL A 30 -5.19 8.39 14.03
C VAL A 30 -6.41 8.56 13.14
N PRO A 31 -6.61 7.71 12.12
CA PRO A 31 -7.78 7.82 11.25
C PRO A 31 -9.06 7.43 11.99
N ASN A 32 -10.21 7.93 11.51
CA ASN A 32 -11.53 7.53 12.02
C ASN A 32 -11.93 6.17 11.42
N THR A 33 -11.20 5.10 11.79
CA THR A 33 -11.44 3.75 11.29
C THR A 33 -12.81 3.23 11.70
N ARG A 34 -13.65 2.91 10.71
CA ARG A 34 -15.01 2.35 10.92
C ARG A 34 -15.14 0.93 10.40
N LEU A 35 -14.38 0.61 9.36
CA LEU A 35 -14.36 -0.68 8.70
C LEU A 35 -12.93 -1.14 8.54
N ALA A 36 -12.75 -2.45 8.47
CA ALA A 36 -11.46 -3.06 8.27
C ALA A 36 -11.63 -4.39 7.52
N THR A 37 -10.67 -4.70 6.67
CA THR A 37 -10.63 -5.95 5.91
C THR A 37 -9.18 -6.39 5.74
N LYS A 38 -8.96 -7.67 5.45
CA LYS A 38 -7.65 -8.20 5.08
C LYS A 38 -7.42 -8.23 3.57
N ASP A 39 -8.43 -7.88 2.79
CA ASP A 39 -8.44 -8.01 1.33
C ASP A 39 -8.60 -6.63 0.66
N MET A 40 -7.65 -6.30 -0.20
CA MET A 40 -7.61 -5.03 -0.92
C MET A 40 -8.77 -4.87 -1.93
N PHE A 41 -9.19 -5.93 -2.61
CA PHE A 41 -10.33 -5.91 -3.51
C PHE A 41 -11.61 -5.56 -2.74
N VAL A 42 -11.77 -6.17 -1.55
CA VAL A 42 -12.87 -5.83 -0.64
C VAL A 42 -12.81 -4.35 -0.23
N THR A 43 -11.64 -3.80 0.07
CA THR A 43 -11.52 -2.36 0.36
C THR A 43 -12.05 -1.50 -0.79
N TYR A 44 -11.60 -1.74 -2.03
CA TYR A 44 -12.06 -0.93 -3.17
C TYR A 44 -13.57 -1.03 -3.40
N THR A 45 -14.15 -2.24 -3.30
CA THR A 45 -15.61 -2.39 -3.42
C THR A 45 -16.38 -1.69 -2.30
N MET A 46 -15.85 -1.65 -1.07
CA MET A 46 -16.43 -0.86 0.02
C MET A 46 -16.37 0.65 -0.26
N VAL A 47 -15.28 1.14 -0.86
CA VAL A 47 -15.14 2.54 -1.28
C VAL A 47 -16.14 2.87 -2.40
N GLU A 48 -16.28 2.01 -3.41
CA GLU A 48 -17.28 2.17 -4.48
C GLU A 48 -18.72 2.21 -3.96
N ALA A 49 -19.00 1.41 -2.93
CA ALA A 49 -20.29 1.41 -2.25
C ALA A 49 -20.52 2.65 -1.35
N GLY A 50 -19.54 3.55 -1.23
CA GLY A 50 -19.64 4.78 -0.46
C GLY A 50 -19.51 4.58 1.05
N LEU A 51 -18.91 3.47 1.50
CA LEU A 51 -18.78 3.15 2.92
C LEU A 51 -17.63 3.90 3.63
N GLY A 52 -16.77 4.58 2.87
CA GLY A 52 -15.67 5.36 3.42
C GLY A 52 -14.54 5.58 2.41
N ILE A 53 -13.39 6.01 2.94
CA ILE A 53 -12.14 6.23 2.19
C ILE A 53 -11.05 5.27 2.68
N SER A 54 -10.07 4.98 1.82
CA SER A 54 -8.86 4.22 2.17
C SER A 54 -7.60 4.96 1.72
N VAL A 55 -6.45 4.56 2.26
CA VAL A 55 -5.11 4.92 1.78
C VAL A 55 -4.48 3.66 1.21
N GLU A 56 -4.13 3.72 -0.09
CA GLU A 56 -3.56 2.60 -0.83
C GLU A 56 -2.28 3.02 -1.55
N HIS A 57 -1.44 2.03 -1.90
CA HIS A 57 -0.27 2.28 -2.71
C HIS A 57 -0.65 2.73 -4.12
N SER A 58 0.14 3.63 -4.70
CA SER A 58 -0.09 4.11 -6.07
C SER A 58 -0.05 2.95 -7.09
N LEU A 59 0.73 1.91 -6.83
CA LEU A 59 0.80 0.71 -7.66
C LEU A 59 -0.53 -0.06 -7.67
N THR A 60 -1.15 -0.25 -6.50
CA THR A 60 -2.42 -0.96 -6.38
C THR A 60 -3.59 -0.11 -6.87
N ALA A 61 -3.53 1.20 -6.67
CA ALA A 61 -4.50 2.15 -7.22
C ALA A 61 -4.53 2.16 -8.75
N LYS A 62 -3.38 2.00 -9.41
CA LYS A 62 -3.27 2.00 -10.88
C LYS A 62 -3.92 0.78 -11.55
N VAL A 63 -3.99 -0.35 -10.86
CA VAL A 63 -4.54 -1.59 -11.42
C VAL A 63 -6.06 -1.71 -11.22
N TRP A 64 -6.65 -0.89 -10.35
CA TRP A 64 -8.09 -0.89 -10.13
C TRP A 64 -8.85 -0.25 -11.31
N GLN A 65 -9.83 -0.96 -11.86
CA GLN A 65 -10.64 -0.51 -13.01
C GLN A 65 -12.08 -0.10 -12.64
N GLY A 66 -12.34 0.13 -11.35
CA GLY A 66 -13.66 0.53 -10.87
C GLY A 66 -13.88 2.04 -10.78
N LYS A 67 -14.99 2.43 -10.14
CA LYS A 67 -15.49 3.79 -9.94
C LYS A 67 -14.91 4.43 -8.67
N VAL A 68 -13.60 4.29 -8.46
CA VAL A 68 -12.90 4.93 -7.34
C VAL A 68 -12.01 6.04 -7.86
N LYS A 69 -12.15 7.24 -7.29
CA LYS A 69 -11.25 8.36 -7.58
C LYS A 69 -10.02 8.26 -6.69
N CYS A 70 -8.86 8.05 -7.29
CA CYS A 70 -7.59 8.05 -6.58
C CYS A 70 -6.97 9.44 -6.60
N LEU A 71 -6.58 9.95 -5.43
CA LEU A 71 -5.88 11.22 -5.26
C LEU A 71 -4.52 10.97 -4.61
N PRO A 72 -3.45 11.65 -5.08
CA PRO A 72 -2.17 11.56 -4.41
C PRO A 72 -2.29 12.15 -3.00
N ILE A 73 -1.67 11.49 -2.03
CA ILE A 73 -1.49 12.04 -0.68
C ILE A 73 -0.02 12.42 -0.56
N ASP A 74 0.21 13.66 -0.12
CA ASP A 74 1.55 14.18 0.09
C ASP A 74 2.14 13.62 1.40
N PHE A 75 2.66 12.40 1.31
CA PHE A 75 3.57 11.85 2.29
C PHE A 75 4.97 11.84 1.64
N SER A 76 5.87 12.72 2.05
CA SER A 76 7.29 12.61 1.68
C SER A 76 7.91 11.43 2.43
N THR A 77 7.64 10.23 1.94
CA THR A 77 8.14 8.98 2.51
C THR A 77 8.55 8.05 1.38
N ASP A 78 9.81 7.65 1.40
CA ASP A 78 10.27 6.54 0.56
C ASP A 78 9.71 5.24 1.11
N ILE A 79 9.13 4.42 0.24
CA ILE A 79 8.75 3.04 0.56
C ILE A 79 9.87 2.14 0.07
N GLU A 80 10.50 1.40 0.98
CA GLU A 80 11.54 0.44 0.65
C GLU A 80 10.91 -0.83 0.04
N ILE A 81 11.43 -1.28 -1.10
CA ILE A 81 11.03 -2.53 -1.75
C ILE A 81 12.23 -3.47 -1.70
N GLY A 82 12.07 -4.60 -1.00
CA GLY A 82 13.10 -5.63 -0.86
C GLY A 82 12.85 -6.86 -1.74
N LEU A 83 13.93 -7.55 -2.10
CA LEU A 83 13.89 -8.87 -2.73
C LEU A 83 14.19 -9.94 -1.68
N ALA A 84 13.27 -10.88 -1.46
CA ALA A 84 13.48 -12.05 -0.61
C ALA A 84 13.80 -13.27 -1.47
N TYR A 85 14.83 -14.03 -1.10
CA TYR A 85 15.23 -15.28 -1.78
C TYR A 85 15.87 -16.27 -0.79
N LEU A 86 15.89 -17.55 -1.15
CA LEU A 86 16.57 -18.60 -0.39
C LEU A 86 18.04 -18.71 -0.83
N GLU A 87 18.97 -18.54 0.10
CA GLU A 87 20.41 -18.33 -0.15
C GLU A 87 21.13 -19.54 -0.76
N ASN A 88 20.71 -20.77 -0.43
CA ASN A 88 21.51 -21.98 -0.68
C ASN A 88 20.94 -23.00 -1.70
N GLU A 89 19.82 -22.71 -2.38
CA GLU A 89 19.14 -23.71 -3.23
C GLU A 89 18.91 -23.31 -4.68
N ASN A 90 19.39 -22.15 -5.14
CA ASN A 90 19.04 -21.67 -6.48
C ASN A 90 20.25 -21.51 -7.42
N GLU A 91 20.55 -22.57 -8.17
CA GLU A 91 21.30 -22.44 -9.42
C GLU A 91 20.57 -21.43 -10.34
N GLY A 92 21.21 -20.30 -10.63
CA GLY A 92 20.65 -19.25 -11.50
C GLY A 92 20.08 -18.01 -10.77
N LEU A 93 20.05 -18.00 -9.43
CA LEU A 93 19.63 -16.84 -8.65
C LEU A 93 20.49 -15.60 -8.92
N GLU A 94 21.80 -15.78 -9.10
CA GLU A 94 22.73 -14.68 -9.41
C GLU A 94 22.31 -13.91 -10.66
N LYS A 95 21.85 -14.59 -11.71
CA LYS A 95 21.38 -13.95 -12.95
C LYS A 95 20.09 -13.17 -12.73
N VAL A 96 19.19 -13.66 -11.88
CA VAL A 96 17.94 -12.99 -11.52
C VAL A 96 18.23 -11.75 -10.67
N ILE A 97 19.10 -11.86 -9.66
CA ILE A 97 19.55 -10.73 -8.84
C ILE A 97 20.22 -9.67 -9.71
N GLU A 98 21.11 -10.07 -10.63
CA GLU A 98 21.78 -9.16 -11.55
C GLU A 98 20.78 -8.45 -12.48
N TYR A 99 19.80 -9.17 -13.02
CA TYR A 99 18.76 -8.60 -13.86
C TYR A 99 17.90 -7.57 -13.10
N ILE A 100 17.45 -7.91 -11.90
CA ILE A 100 16.65 -7.01 -11.05
C ILE A 100 17.49 -5.77 -10.68
N SER A 101 18.74 -5.96 -10.25
CA SER A 101 19.64 -4.86 -9.89
C SER A 101 19.91 -3.90 -11.06
N LYS A 102 20.03 -4.41 -12.29
CA LYS A 102 20.17 -3.59 -13.50
C LYS A 102 18.89 -2.80 -13.82
N SER A 103 17.73 -3.41 -13.58
CA SER A 103 16.41 -2.80 -13.83
C SER A 103 16.09 -1.69 -12.83
N LEU A 104 16.58 -1.81 -11.58
CA LEU A 104 16.39 -0.82 -10.52
C LEU A 104 17.26 0.44 -10.70
N LYS A 105 18.38 0.37 -11.44
CA LYS A 105 19.29 1.51 -11.68
C LYS A 105 18.80 2.51 -12.76
N LYS A 106 17.59 2.34 -13.29
CA LYS A 106 17.10 3.06 -14.48
C LYS A 106 16.12 4.19 -14.20
N THR A 107 16.11 4.71 -12.99
CA THR A 107 15.29 5.86 -12.54
C THR A 107 16.18 6.93 -11.94
#